data_AF-A0A1Z1FDX1-F1
#
_entry.id   AF-A0A1Z1FDX1-F1
#
_cell.length_a   1.000
_cell.length_b   1.000
_cell.length_c   1.000
_cell.angle_alpha   90.00
_cell.angle_beta   90.00
_cell.angle_gamma   90.00
#
_symmetry.space_group_name_H-M   'P 1'
#
loop_
_entity.id
_entity.type
_entity.pdbx_description
1 polymer ?
#
loop_
_entity_poly.entity_id
_entity_poly.type
_entity_poly.pdbx_seq_one_letter_code
_entity_poly.pdbx_strand_id
1 'polypeptide(L)'
;MYDRPWALSTARVSAFAGSGFAIRYAYEYRSDSDQWCRAYDNENWKFGGDGLVIERCASISEMPIVPEEKTLLWPLRRWPDRHTRLSDSAFDGDR
;
A
#
# COMPACT_ATOMS: atom_id res chain seq x y z
N MET A 1 -10.85 -7.68 0.65
CA MET A 1 -9.71 -6.95 0.04
C MET A 1 -10.18 -6.58 -1.35
N TYR A 2 -10.57 -5.33 -1.57
CA TYR A 2 -11.11 -4.92 -2.87
C TYR A 2 -9.95 -4.80 -3.85
N ASP A 3 -9.87 -5.75 -4.79
CA ASP A 3 -8.99 -5.62 -5.96
C ASP A 3 -9.52 -4.45 -6.79
N ARG A 4 -8.88 -3.29 -6.66
CA ARG A 4 -9.21 -2.08 -7.42
C ARG A 4 -8.14 -1.93 -8.52
N PRO A 5 -8.38 -2.48 -9.72
CA PRO A 5 -7.38 -2.53 -10.79
C PRO A 5 -6.96 -1.15 -11.32
N TRP A 6 -7.60 -0.08 -10.85
CA TRP A 6 -7.34 1.31 -11.22
C TRP A 6 -6.66 2.13 -10.11
N ALA A 7 -6.32 1.53 -8.97
CA ALA A 7 -5.55 2.18 -7.91
C ALA A 7 -4.05 2.05 -8.19
N LEU A 8 -3.31 3.16 -8.10
CA LEU A 8 -1.85 3.13 -8.14
C LEU A 8 -1.36 2.80 -6.73
N SER A 9 -0.50 1.81 -6.57
CA SER A 9 -0.02 1.35 -5.26
C SER A 9 1.50 1.21 -5.20
N THR A 10 2.03 1.29 -3.98
CA THR A 10 3.42 0.94 -3.65
C THR A 10 3.42 0.09 -2.39
N ALA A 11 4.33 -0.87 -2.28
CA ALA A 11 4.44 -1.77 -1.13
C ALA A 11 5.89 -1.92 -0.68
N ARG A 12 6.10 -2.01 0.64
CA ARG A 12 7.40 -2.23 1.27
C ARG A 12 7.24 -3.17 2.45
N VAL A 13 8.21 -4.08 2.62
CA VAL A 13 8.33 -4.84 3.87
C VAL A 13 8.90 -3.94 4.96
N SER A 14 8.18 -3.80 6.07
CA SER A 14 8.59 -2.97 7.21
C SER A 14 9.32 -3.76 8.29
N ALA A 15 9.00 -5.04 8.48
CA ALA A 15 9.64 -5.89 9.47
C ALA A 15 9.54 -7.39 9.13
N PHE A 16 10.48 -8.18 9.66
CA PHE A 16 10.45 -9.63 9.68
C PHE A 16 10.73 -10.11 11.10
N ALA A 17 10.01 -11.12 11.57
CA ALA A 17 10.24 -11.76 12.87
C ALA A 17 9.79 -13.22 12.83
N GLY A 18 10.74 -14.16 12.90
CA GLY A 18 10.45 -15.60 12.85
C GLY A 18 9.71 -15.98 11.57
N SER A 19 8.53 -16.61 11.71
CA SER A 19 7.64 -16.95 10.59
C SER A 19 6.65 -15.84 10.22
N GLY A 20 6.87 -14.61 10.68
CA GLY A 20 6.03 -13.46 10.38
C GLY A 20 6.73 -12.35 9.61
N PHE A 21 5.95 -11.63 8.81
CA PHE A 21 6.38 -10.39 8.17
C PHE A 21 5.28 -9.32 8.22
N ALA A 22 5.70 -8.06 8.13
CA ALA A 22 4.81 -6.91 8.03
C ALA A 22 5.05 -6.17 6.72
N ILE A 23 4.00 -5.90 5.96
CA ILE A 23 4.03 -5.09 4.74
C ILE A 23 3.26 -3.81 5.00
N ARG A 24 3.81 -2.70 4.51
CA ARG A 24 3.10 -1.43 4.40
C ARG A 24 2.93 -1.07 2.94
N TYR A 25 1.75 -0.59 2.60
CA TYR A 25 1.49 -0.08 1.26
C TYR A 25 0.69 1.22 1.32
N ALA A 26 0.87 2.04 0.29
CA ALA A 26 0.08 3.22 0.05
C ALA A 26 -0.51 3.12 -1.35
N TYR A 27 -1.77 3.51 -1.51
CA TYR A 27 -2.40 3.60 -2.82
C TYR A 27 -3.29 4.83 -2.97
N GLU A 28 -3.35 5.37 -4.18
CA GLU A 28 -4.14 6.54 -4.54
C GLU A 28 -5.24 6.15 -5.52
N TYR A 29 -6.44 6.66 -5.26
CA TYR A 29 -7.63 6.21 -5.96
C TYR A 29 -8.69 7.33 -5.95
N ARG A 30 -9.50 7.41 -7.01
CA ARG A 30 -10.70 8.25 -7.09
C ARG A 30 -11.95 7.46 -6.70
N SER A 31 -12.67 7.89 -5.66
CA SER A 31 -13.91 7.25 -5.20
C SER A 31 -15.07 7.45 -6.17
N ASP A 32 -16.20 6.78 -5.90
CA ASP A 32 -17.43 6.89 -6.71
C ASP A 32 -18.05 8.29 -6.70
N SER A 33 -17.67 9.13 -5.71
CA SER A 33 -18.08 10.54 -5.61
C SER A 33 -17.09 11.51 -6.27
N ASP A 34 -16.19 11.02 -7.11
CA ASP A 34 -15.13 11.79 -7.78
C ASP A 34 -14.07 12.43 -6.84
N GLN A 35 -14.12 12.10 -5.55
CA GLN A 35 -13.12 12.51 -4.55
C GLN A 35 -11.87 11.64 -4.67
N TRP A 36 -10.68 12.26 -4.73
CA TRP A 36 -9.41 11.56 -4.60
C TRP A 36 -9.13 11.21 -3.15
N CYS A 37 -8.61 10.00 -2.94
CA CYS A 37 -8.20 9.49 -1.65
C CYS A 37 -6.81 8.85 -1.75
N ARG A 38 -6.05 8.97 -0.67
CA ARG A 38 -4.87 8.14 -0.40
C ARG A 38 -5.18 7.20 0.75
N ALA A 39 -4.94 5.93 0.55
CA ALA A 39 -5.06 4.90 1.57
C ALA A 39 -3.68 4.39 1.98
N TYR A 40 -3.51 4.21 3.28
CA TYR A 40 -2.34 3.57 3.88
C TYR A 40 -2.79 2.26 4.52
N ASP A 41 -2.13 1.17 4.16
CA ASP A 41 -2.43 -0.15 4.69
C ASP A 41 -1.19 -0.74 5.36
N ASN A 42 -1.44 -1.50 6.41
CA ASN A 42 -0.44 -2.29 7.10
C ASN A 42 -0.98 -3.70 7.29
N GLU A 43 -0.31 -4.67 6.67
CA GLU A 43 -0.62 -6.08 6.82
C GLU A 43 0.47 -6.80 7.60
N ASN A 44 0.06 -7.56 8.61
CA ASN A 44 0.93 -8.48 9.35
C ASN A 44 0.47 -9.90 9.03
N TRP A 45 1.40 -10.71 8.53
CA TRP A 45 1.15 -12.10 8.15
C TRP A 45 2.02 -13.00 8.99
N LYS A 46 1.45 -14.10 9.48
CA LYS A 46 2.17 -15.17 10.17
C LYS A 46 1.95 -16.49 9.47
N PHE A 47 3.01 -17.23 9.28
CA PHE A 47 3.00 -18.53 8.61
C PHE A 47 3.22 -19.67 9.59
N GLY A 48 2.54 -20.79 9.34
CA GLY A 48 2.77 -22.07 9.99
C GLY A 48 4.02 -22.77 9.45
N GLY A 49 4.39 -23.90 10.06
CA GLY A 49 5.56 -24.68 9.65
C GLY A 49 5.46 -25.31 8.25
N ASP A 50 4.25 -25.39 7.71
CA ASP A 50 3.93 -25.84 6.35
C ASP A 50 3.95 -24.71 5.32
N GLY A 51 4.23 -23.47 5.74
CA GLY A 51 4.22 -22.29 4.89
C GLY A 51 2.83 -21.75 4.57
N LEU A 52 1.76 -22.21 5.24
CA LEU A 52 0.42 -21.66 5.11
C LEU A 52 0.24 -20.46 6.06
N VAL A 53 -0.55 -19.47 5.63
CA VAL A 53 -0.91 -18.32 6.48
C VAL A 53 -1.82 -18.80 7.61
N ILE A 54 -1.39 -18.61 8.86
CA ILE A 54 -2.14 -18.96 10.06
C ILE A 54 -2.78 -17.73 10.73
N GLU A 55 -2.25 -16.53 10.47
CA GLU A 55 -2.80 -15.28 10.97
C GLU A 55 -2.54 -14.16 9.95
N ARG A 56 -3.57 -13.34 9.69
CA ARG A 56 -3.47 -12.13 8.88
C ARG A 56 -4.23 -11.01 9.55
N CYS A 57 -3.51 -9.98 9.98
CA CYS A 57 -4.05 -8.76 10.56
C CYS A 57 -3.80 -7.60 9.60
N ALA A 58 -4.85 -6.97 9.10
CA ALA A 58 -4.78 -5.85 8.16
C ALA A 58 -5.49 -4.63 8.73
N SER A 59 -4.90 -3.45 8.53
CA SER A 59 -5.50 -2.17 8.93
C SER A 59 -5.30 -1.14 7.84
N ILE A 60 -6.40 -0.51 7.42
CA ILE A 60 -6.41 0.53 6.38
C ILE A 60 -6.89 1.83 6.99
N SER A 61 -6.15 2.91 6.69
CA SER A 61 -6.56 4.29 6.96
C SER A 61 -6.66 5.04 5.64
N GLU A 62 -7.76 5.72 5.41
CA GLU A 62 -8.01 6.49 4.17
C GLU A 62 -8.10 7.98 4.47
N MET A 63 -7.47 8.79 3.63
CA MET A 63 -7.44 10.24 3.74
C MET A 63 -7.83 10.88 2.40
N PRO A 64 -8.80 11.81 2.37
CA PRO A 64 -9.08 12.61 1.19
C PRO A 64 -7.84 13.43 0.80
N ILE A 65 -7.59 13.55 -0.51
CA ILE A 65 -6.53 14.39 -1.07
C ILE A 65 -7.08 15.20 -2.24
N VAL A 66 -6.42 16.30 -2.59
CA VAL A 66 -6.65 17.01 -3.86
C VAL A 66 -5.75 16.43 -4.98
N PRO A 67 -6.11 16.62 -6.27
CA PRO A 67 -5.31 16.08 -7.38
C PRO A 67 -3.83 16.47 -7.36
N GLU A 68 -3.50 17.67 -6.87
CA GLU A 68 -2.15 18.22 -6.80
C GLU A 68 -1.29 17.53 -5.73
N GLU A 69 -1.91 16.89 -4.74
CA GLU A 69 -1.21 16.18 -3.66
C GLU A 69 -0.79 14.76 -4.06
N LYS A 70 -1.20 14.28 -5.23
CA LYS A 70 -0.88 12.94 -5.72
C LYS A 70 0.63 12.76 -5.85
N THR A 71 1.14 11.70 -5.23
CA THR A 71 2.57 11.33 -5.28
C THR A 71 2.82 10.09 -6.13
N LEU A 72 1.77 9.29 -6.40
CA LEU A 72 1.85 8.11 -7.25
C LEU A 72 1.47 8.52 -8.68
N LEU A 73 2.45 8.98 -9.45
CA LEU A 73 2.23 9.58 -10.78
C LEU A 73 2.54 8.66 -11.96
N TRP A 74 2.83 7.39 -11.70
CA TRP A 74 3.18 6.43 -12.76
C TRP A 74 1.97 6.04 -13.62
N PRO A 75 2.17 5.74 -14.91
CA PRO A 75 1.09 5.30 -15.79
C PRO A 75 0.46 3.99 -15.27
N LEU A 76 -0.87 3.90 -15.35
CA LEU A 76 -1.75 2.79 -14.93
C LEU A 76 -1.54 1.45 -15.67
N ARG A 77 -0.31 1.14 -16.11
CA ARG A 77 0.04 -0.12 -16.76
C ARG A 77 0.91 -0.98 -15.87
N ARG A 78 0.81 -2.29 -16.09
CA ARG A 78 1.51 -3.37 -15.39
C ARG A 78 2.96 -2.98 -15.07
N TRP A 79 3.33 -3.24 -13.82
CA TRP A 79 4.64 -3.05 -13.21
C TRP A 79 5.81 -3.32 -14.20
N PRO A 80 6.59 -2.31 -14.59
CA PRO A 80 7.89 -2.51 -15.23
C PRO A 80 8.86 -3.17 -14.23
N ASP A 81 9.65 -4.15 -14.67
CA ASP A 81 10.56 -4.98 -13.82
C ASP A 81 11.60 -4.23 -12.97
N ARG A 82 11.66 -2.89 -13.07
CA ARG A 82 12.68 -2.07 -12.41
C ARG A 82 12.10 -0.74 -11.93
N HIS A 83 11.65 -0.71 -10.68
CA HIS A 83 11.35 0.54 -9.98
C HIS A 83 12.42 0.84 -8.92
N THR A 84 12.88 2.09 -8.95
CA THR A 84 13.70 2.72 -7.92
C THR A 84 12.97 2.64 -6.58
N ARG A 85 13.67 2.21 -5.52
CA ARG A 85 13.18 2.23 -4.14
C ARG A 85 12.63 3.62 -3.79
N LEU A 86 11.58 3.65 -2.96
CA LEU A 86 10.98 4.86 -2.39
C LEU A 86 12.03 5.81 -1.78
N SER A 87 11.80 7.11 -1.95
CA SER A 87 12.30 8.15 -1.05
C SER A 87 11.38 8.25 0.17
N ASP A 88 11.93 8.59 1.34
CA ASP A 88 11.25 8.56 2.65
C ASP A 88 9.98 9.44 2.75
N SER A 89 9.82 10.41 1.84
CA SER A 89 8.74 11.40 1.83
C SER A 89 7.32 10.87 1.58
N ALA A 90 7.14 9.61 1.16
CA ALA A 90 5.82 9.05 0.88
C ALA A 90 5.05 8.54 2.12
N PHE A 91 5.71 8.43 3.27
CA PHE A 91 5.11 7.98 4.53
C PHE A 91 4.94 9.10 5.56
N ASP A 92 5.49 10.28 5.31
CA ASP A 92 5.39 11.44 6.19
C ASP A 92 4.06 12.17 5.93
N GLY A 93 3.00 11.62 6.52
CA GLY A 93 1.66 12.18 6.48
C GLY A 93 1.35 13.16 7.62
N ASP A 94 2.36 13.76 8.24
CA ASP A 94 2.18 14.61 9.43
C ASP A 94 2.83 16.00 9.23
N ARG A 95 2.01 16.97 8.82
CA ARG A 95 2.13 18.40 9.13
C ARG A 95 0.76 19.03 9.21
#